data_AF-D3V864-F1
#
_entry.id   AF-D3V864-F1
#
_cell.length_a   1.000
_cell.length_b   1.000
_cell.length_c   1.000
_cell.angle_alpha   90.00
_cell.angle_beta   90.00
_cell.angle_gamma   90.00
#
_symmetry.space_group_name_H-M   'P 1'
#
loop_
_entity.id
_entity.type
_entity.pdbx_description
1 polymer ?
#
loop_
_entity_poly.entity_id
_entity_poly.type
_entity_poly.pdbx_seq_one_letter_code
_entity_poly.pdbx_strand_id
1 'polypeptide(L)'
;MNFNTKVRIFTPIYLVIACALALPVIAFISDMIMGGVAIDLIKKEYTFYEFILFRWWLYTKLAAIGAVLGFVFWFIEYRKYRYHDELDKYFKR
;
A
#
# COMPACT_ATOMS: atom_id res chain seq x y z
N MET A 1 -24.82 0.50 21.51
CA MET A 1 -23.96 -0.09 20.47
C MET A 1 -22.72 0.79 20.31
N ASN A 2 -21.81 0.76 21.29
CA ASN A 2 -20.61 1.61 21.35
C ASN A 2 -19.43 0.84 20.74
N PHE A 3 -19.67 0.31 19.55
CA PHE A 3 -18.83 -0.68 18.92
C PHE A 3 -17.69 0.03 18.19
N ASN A 4 -16.68 0.39 18.98
CA ASN A 4 -15.36 0.88 18.60
C ASN A 4 -15.25 1.46 17.18
N THR A 5 -16.05 2.49 16.88
CA THR A 5 -16.09 3.19 15.59
C THR A 5 -14.70 3.64 15.14
N LYS A 6 -13.82 3.90 16.12
CA LYS A 6 -12.40 4.21 15.91
C LYS A 6 -11.68 3.08 15.17
N VAL A 7 -11.77 1.83 15.64
CA VAL A 7 -11.08 0.68 15.01
C VAL A 7 -11.57 0.48 13.57
N ARG A 8 -12.87 0.62 13.32
CA ARG A 8 -13.47 0.49 11.97
C ARG A 8 -12.97 1.55 10.97
N ILE A 9 -12.54 2.72 11.45
CA ILE A 9 -11.95 3.80 10.63
C ILE A 9 -10.42 3.66 10.54
N PHE A 10 -9.76 3.11 11.57
CA PHE A 10 -8.31 2.88 11.54
C PHE A 10 -7.90 1.72 10.63
N THR A 11 -8.67 0.63 10.59
CA THR A 11 -8.41 -0.52 9.70
C THR A 11 -8.29 -0.12 8.21
N PRO A 12 -9.16 0.73 7.64
CA PRO A 12 -9.03 1.10 6.23
C PRO A 12 -7.91 2.08 5.95
N ILE A 13 -7.63 3.00 6.87
CA ILE A 13 -6.46 3.89 6.75
C ILE A 13 -5.19 3.05 6.71
N TYR A 14 -5.09 2.05 7.60
CA TYR A 14 -3.96 1.11 7.62
C TYR A 14 -3.84 0.33 6.31
N LEU A 15 -4.96 -0.17 5.76
CA LEU A 15 -4.96 -0.94 4.51
C LEU A 15 -4.54 -0.09 3.30
N VAL A 16 -5.03 1.15 3.20
CA VAL A 16 -4.64 2.10 2.14
C VAL A 16 -3.15 2.43 2.22
N ILE A 17 -2.63 2.70 3.43
CA ILE A 17 -1.20 2.99 3.64
C ILE A 17 -0.35 1.76 3.28
N ALA A 18 -0.75 0.57 3.72
CA ALA A 18 -0.03 -0.67 3.42
C ALA A 18 0.04 -0.92 1.90
N CYS A 19 -1.09 -0.79 1.18
CA CYS A 19 -1.11 -0.96 -0.28
C CYS A 19 -0.34 0.15 -1.01
N ALA A 20 -0.40 1.40 -0.53
CA ALA A 20 0.35 2.52 -1.10
C ALA A 20 1.87 2.35 -0.96
N LEU A 21 2.34 1.70 0.11
CA LEU A 21 3.76 1.41 0.32
C LEU A 21 4.22 0.13 -0.39
N ALA A 22 3.36 -0.87 -0.49
CA ALA A 22 3.72 -2.17 -1.06
C ALA A 22 4.18 -2.06 -2.53
N LEU A 23 3.45 -1.31 -3.37
CA LEU A 23 3.78 -1.21 -4.80
C LEU A 23 5.11 -0.50 -5.08
N PRO A 24 5.43 0.67 -4.48
CA PRO A 24 6.75 1.27 -4.59
C PRO A 24 7.88 0.36 -4.10
N VAL A 25 7.66 -0.38 -3.01
CA VAL A 25 8.68 -1.29 -2.45
C VAL A 25 8.95 -2.45 -3.39
N ILE A 26 7.91 -3.07 -3.96
CA ILE A 26 8.06 -4.18 -4.92
C ILE A 26 8.79 -3.69 -6.18
N ALA A 27 8.44 -2.50 -6.68
CA ALA A 27 9.11 -1.90 -7.83
C ALA A 27 10.57 -1.58 -7.53
N PHE A 28 10.87 -1.02 -6.36
CA PHE A 28 12.24 -0.75 -5.91
C PHE A 28 13.09 -2.03 -5.85
N ILE A 29 12.56 -3.11 -5.26
CA ILE A 29 13.25 -4.41 -5.21
C ILE A 29 13.47 -4.96 -6.62
N SER A 30 12.46 -4.86 -7.48
CA SER A 30 12.55 -5.29 -8.88
C SER A 30 13.63 -4.51 -9.64
N ASP A 31 13.74 -3.22 -9.38
CA ASP A 31 14.77 -2.36 -9.97
C ASP A 31 16.18 -2.70 -9.47
N MET A 32 16.32 -3.04 -8.19
CA MET A 32 17.59 -3.48 -7.62
C MET A 32 18.06 -4.83 -8.19
N ILE A 33 17.14 -5.77 -8.40
CA ILE A 33 17.46 -7.14 -8.83
C ILE A 33 17.56 -7.25 -10.35
N MET A 34 16.54 -6.79 -11.08
CA MET A 34 16.45 -6.95 -12.54
C MET A 34 17.00 -5.75 -13.30
N GLY A 35 16.87 -4.54 -12.75
CA GLY A 35 17.30 -3.31 -13.41
C GLY A 35 18.81 -3.05 -13.38
N GLY A 36 19.60 -3.93 -12.75
CA GLY A 36 21.06 -3.75 -12.64
C GLY A 36 21.48 -2.60 -11.72
N VAL A 37 20.52 -1.94 -11.05
CA VAL A 37 20.76 -0.73 -10.26
C VAL A 37 21.78 -0.96 -9.15
N ALA A 38 21.76 -2.13 -8.52
CA ALA A 38 22.76 -2.49 -7.52
C ALA A 38 24.19 -2.53 -8.10
N ILE A 39 24.34 -3.03 -9.33
CA ILE A 39 25.63 -3.14 -10.03
C ILE A 39 26.11 -1.75 -10.45
N ASP A 40 25.22 -0.91 -10.97
CA ASP A 40 25.57 0.44 -11.44
C ASP A 40 25.94 1.37 -10.27
N LEU A 41 25.29 1.20 -9.10
CA LEU A 41 25.68 1.85 -7.85
C LEU A 41 27.06 1.39 -7.36
N ILE A 42 27.36 0.09 -7.45
CA ILE A 42 28.68 -0.45 -7.09
C ILE A 42 29.77 0.10 -8.01
N LYS A 43 29.46 0.24 -9.31
CA LYS A 43 30.36 0.85 -10.31
C LYS A 43 30.47 2.37 -10.22
N LYS A 44 29.70 3.02 -9.32
CA LYS A 44 29.61 4.47 -9.16
C LYS A 44 29.26 5.22 -10.46
N GLU A 45 28.49 4.59 -11.35
CA GLU A 45 28.04 5.25 -12.58
C GLU A 45 27.04 6.39 -12.28
N TYR A 46 26.29 6.26 -11.18
CA TYR A 46 25.43 7.32 -10.63
C TYR A 46 25.26 7.14 -9.12
N THR A 47 24.84 8.20 -8.42
CA THR A 47 24.57 8.12 -6.98
C THR A 47 23.16 7.63 -6.66
N PHE A 48 22.98 7.03 -5.47
CA PHE A 48 21.67 6.59 -4.99
C PHE A 48 20.61 7.71 -5.02
N TYR A 49 21.05 8.94 -4.75
CA TYR A 49 20.19 10.11 -4.76
C TYR A 49 19.65 10.44 -6.16
N GLU A 50 20.52 10.43 -7.17
CA GLU A 50 20.15 10.67 -8.58
C GLU A 50 19.19 9.60 -9.09
N PHE A 51 19.41 8.34 -8.70
CA PHE A 51 18.51 7.23 -9.01
C PHE A 51 17.11 7.43 -8.43
N ILE A 52 17.02 7.80 -7.14
CA ILE A 52 15.73 8.08 -6.50
C ILE A 52 15.05 9.28 -7.16
N LEU A 53 15.78 10.35 -7.48
CA LEU A 53 15.23 11.51 -8.17
C LEU A 53 14.66 11.15 -9.54
N PHE A 54 15.38 10.35 -10.31
CA PHE A 54 14.95 9.91 -11.63
C PHE A 54 13.67 9.05 -11.57
N ARG A 55 13.57 8.18 -10.56
CA ARG A 55 12.40 7.30 -10.36
C ARG A 55 11.33 7.86 -9.45
N TRP A 56 11.52 9.05 -8.88
CA TRP A 56 10.61 9.68 -7.93
C TRP A 56 9.17 9.72 -8.47
N TRP A 57 9.03 10.15 -9.73
CA TRP A 57 7.74 10.26 -10.38
C TRP A 57 7.06 8.88 -10.57
N LEU A 58 7.87 7.86 -10.85
CA LEU A 58 7.41 6.49 -11.05
C LEU A 58 6.92 5.86 -9.74
N TYR A 59 7.70 5.99 -8.66
CA TYR A 59 7.30 5.51 -7.33
C TYR A 59 6.09 6.26 -6.78
N THR A 60 6.00 7.58 -7.02
CA THR A 60 4.82 8.37 -6.62
C THR A 60 3.56 7.90 -7.33
N LYS A 61 3.64 7.61 -8.63
CA LYS A 61 2.51 7.05 -9.39
C LYS A 61 2.11 5.66 -8.89
N LEU A 62 3.07 4.79 -8.58
CA LEU A 62 2.81 3.47 -8.02
C LEU A 62 2.17 3.57 -6.63
N ALA A 63 2.61 4.50 -5.80
CA ALA A 63 2.00 4.76 -4.50
C ALA A 63 0.54 5.22 -4.65
N ALA A 64 0.26 6.11 -5.61
CA ALA A 64 -1.09 6.54 -5.92
C ALA A 64 -1.97 5.38 -6.40
N ILE A 65 -1.46 4.51 -7.29
CA ILE A 65 -2.18 3.30 -7.72
C ILE A 65 -2.46 2.37 -6.53
N GLY A 66 -1.47 2.17 -5.66
CA GLY A 66 -1.60 1.34 -4.46
C GLY A 66 -2.64 1.88 -3.48
N ALA A 67 -2.68 3.20 -3.30
CA ALA A 67 -3.68 3.87 -2.49
C ALA A 67 -5.10 3.70 -3.07
N VAL A 68 -5.27 3.85 -4.38
CA VAL A 68 -6.56 3.64 -5.06
C VAL A 68 -7.01 2.19 -4.92
N LEU A 69 -6.12 1.22 -5.12
CA LEU A 69 -6.43 -0.20 -4.93
C LEU A 69 -6.83 -0.51 -3.49
N GLY A 70 -6.09 0.01 -2.51
CA GLY A 70 -6.43 -0.13 -1.09
C GLY A 70 -7.80 0.48 -0.77
N PHE A 71 -8.13 1.62 -1.38
CA PHE A 71 -9.45 2.25 -1.23
C PHE A 71 -10.58 1.42 -1.86
N VAL A 72 -10.36 0.84 -3.05
CA VAL A 72 -11.33 -0.05 -3.70
C VAL A 72 -11.55 -1.31 -2.88
N PHE A 73 -10.48 -1.95 -2.40
CA PHE A 73 -10.57 -3.12 -1.52
C PHE A 73 -11.35 -2.80 -0.25
N TRP A 74 -11.05 -1.67 0.39
CA TRP A 74 -11.82 -1.21 1.53
C TRP A 74 -13.30 -1.01 1.18
N PHE A 75 -13.60 -0.34 0.07
CA PHE A 75 -14.97 -0.03 -0.32
C PHE A 75 -15.79 -1.31 -0.54
N ILE A 76 -15.20 -2.33 -1.17
CA ILE A 76 -15.80 -3.65 -1.34
C ILE A 76 -16.08 -4.31 0.01
N GLU A 77 -15.10 -4.29 0.92
CA GLU A 77 -15.25 -4.93 2.23
C GLU A 77 -16.28 -4.19 3.11
N TYR A 78 -16.27 -2.85 3.10
CA TYR A 78 -17.28 -2.02 3.75
C TYR A 78 -18.69 -2.34 3.27
N ARG A 79 -18.87 -2.61 1.97
CA ARG A 79 -20.15 -3.02 1.39
C ARG A 79 -20.58 -4.40 1.89
N LYS A 80 -19.66 -5.36 2.06
CA LYS A 80 -19.99 -6.69 2.59
C LYS A 80 -20.50 -6.63 4.04
N TYR A 81 -19.84 -5.87 4.91
CA TYR A 81 -20.28 -5.66 6.30
C TYR A 81 -21.67 -5.01 6.42
N ARG A 82 -22.17 -4.35 5.36
CA ARG A 82 -23.51 -3.74 5.35
C ARG A 82 -24.64 -4.76 5.11
N TYR A 83 -24.33 -5.94 4.56
CA TYR A 83 -25.31 -6.96 4.21
C TYR A 83 -25.19 -8.26 5.02
N HIS A 84 -23.97 -8.64 5.44
CA HIS A 84 -23.73 -9.75 6.36
C HIS A 84 -22.55 -9.41 7.25
N ASP A 85 -22.83 -8.88 8.44
CA ASP A 85 -21.80 -8.68 9.46
C ASP A 85 -21.62 -10.02 10.19
N GLU A 86 -20.69 -10.86 9.74
CA GLU A 86 -20.37 -12.14 10.43
C GLU A 86 -19.89 -11.91 11.86
N LEU A 87 -19.34 -10.72 12.15
CA LEU A 87 -18.95 -10.33 13.50
C LEU A 87 -20.16 -10.21 14.43
N ASP A 88 -21.38 -9.97 13.93
CA ASP A 88 -22.59 -9.86 14.76
C ASP A 88 -22.92 -11.18 15.52
N LYS A 89 -22.44 -12.33 15.02
CA LYS A 89 -22.55 -13.62 15.73
C LYS A 89 -21.77 -13.66 17.05
N TYR A 90 -20.67 -12.92 17.17
CA TYR A 90 -19.82 -12.92 18.37
C TYR A 90 -20.26 -11.90 19.43
N PHE A 91 -21.28 -11.08 19.13
CA PHE A 91 -21.73 -10.00 20.01
C PHE A 91 -23.24 -10.02 20.31
N LYS A 92 -23.96 -11.05 19.85
CA LYS A 92 -25.25 -11.42 20.43
C LYS A 92 -25.04 -11.92 21.85
N ARG A 93 -25.41 -11.06 22.80
CA ARG A 93 -25.60 -11.41 24.20
C ARG A 93 -27.08 -11.64 24.45
#